data_AF-A0A926W3X7-F1
#
_entry.id   AF-A0A926W3X7-F1
#
_cell.length_a   1.000
_cell.length_b   1.000
_cell.length_c   1.000
_cell.angle_alpha   90.00
_cell.angle_beta   90.00
_cell.angle_gamma   90.00
#
_symmetry.space_group_name_H-M   'P 1'
#
loop_
_entity.id
_entity.type
_entity.pdbx_description
1 polymer ?
#
loop_
_entity_poly.entity_id
_entity_poly.type
_entity_poly.pdbx_seq_one_letter_code
_entity_poly.pdbx_strand_id
1 'polypeptide(L)'
;MSRFKFIANLSHSRLATLGLLAAVISGGIVSQASTLAHQSPLQSDLATQTVFEARNVRANRSEAQVPPLVRNRVIRRAAQDTRLPLQGFNIIQASAEIWPDGCLGIPNPVALCAAVQTRGWRVEVSHGDVIRVYRTDAAARVIEEEPTDSNLLPRLTASRVLDEIIQTSGLPLEQLNILAAEPRTWDGCFGLPPSADSMCTMIAIPGWRVVVTAPQHVWVYHTNQDGTEIRLNEVASQIKDATVIPDFIEAGARPLENEVDPEALVTVTKSGGIAGHTEKTVLFQDGRLVRYPHSGSASSSPVLLRQVSPEEVNAFVQQMQAAQIDRFEGLRYSAPAGTADHFTVTMLFGRYSMTQYDDAITAQLPRQLQRAIQNWDTFATPAP
;
A
#
# COMPACT_ATOMS: atom_id res chain seq x y z
N MET A 1 53.35 -2.69 42.85
CA MET A 1 52.16 -3.24 43.54
C MET A 1 51.13 -3.61 42.46
N SER A 2 50.65 -4.86 42.49
CA SER A 2 49.52 -5.51 41.76
C SER A 2 49.45 -5.37 40.22
N ARG A 3 49.73 -6.43 39.42
CA ARG A 3 48.87 -7.60 39.04
C ARG A 3 47.57 -7.15 38.35
N PHE A 4 47.28 -7.49 37.08
CA PHE A 4 46.92 -8.84 36.62
C PHE A 4 47.13 -9.09 35.11
N LYS A 5 47.56 -10.32 34.79
CA LYS A 5 47.58 -10.99 33.46
C LYS A 5 46.19 -11.57 33.14
N PHE A 6 45.81 -11.71 31.87
CA PHE A 6 45.86 -13.00 31.15
C PHE A 6 45.45 -12.89 29.67
N ILE A 7 46.15 -13.69 28.87
CA ILE A 7 46.07 -13.85 27.41
C ILE A 7 45.11 -15.01 27.12
N ALA A 8 44.20 -14.85 26.17
CA ALA A 8 43.42 -15.97 25.61
C ALA A 8 44.00 -16.35 24.24
N ASN A 9 44.40 -17.61 24.16
CA ASN A 9 44.99 -18.32 23.03
C ASN A 9 43.93 -19.32 22.53
N LEU A 10 43.66 -19.39 21.23
CA LEU A 10 42.81 -20.45 20.66
C LEU A 10 43.50 -21.05 19.44
N SER A 11 43.96 -22.29 19.61
CA SER A 11 44.52 -23.16 18.57
C SER A 11 43.52 -24.23 18.14
N HIS A 12 43.71 -24.67 16.88
CA HIS A 12 43.02 -25.69 16.09
C HIS A 12 42.75 -27.04 16.79
N SER A 13 41.74 -27.79 16.31
CA SER A 13 41.93 -29.03 15.49
C SER A 13 40.66 -29.88 15.30
N ARG A 14 40.68 -30.64 14.19
CA ARG A 14 39.65 -31.51 13.57
C ARG A 14 39.47 -32.88 14.25
N LEU A 15 38.38 -33.60 13.90
CA LEU A 15 38.21 -35.07 13.65
C LEU A 15 36.69 -35.34 13.42
N ALA A 16 36.18 -35.69 12.23
CA ALA A 16 36.15 -36.97 11.49
C ALA A 16 35.27 -38.10 12.10
N THR A 17 34.20 -38.51 11.40
CA THR A 17 33.75 -39.93 11.33
C THR A 17 32.75 -40.17 10.18
N LEU A 18 32.98 -41.29 9.48
CA LEU A 18 32.23 -41.87 8.36
C LEU A 18 31.60 -43.19 8.85
N GLY A 19 30.39 -43.56 8.38
CA GLY A 19 29.76 -44.85 8.71
C GLY A 19 28.49 -45.12 7.89
N LEU A 20 28.38 -46.33 7.36
CA LEU A 20 27.60 -46.82 6.20
C LEU A 20 26.24 -47.51 6.52
N LEU A 21 25.50 -47.83 5.43
CA LEU A 21 24.51 -48.93 5.18
C LEU A 21 23.04 -48.70 5.63
N ALA A 22 21.97 -49.24 5.00
CA ALA A 22 21.57 -49.75 3.66
C ALA A 22 20.16 -50.42 3.82
N ALA A 23 19.50 -50.74 2.68
CA ALA A 23 18.27 -51.56 2.47
C ALA A 23 16.92 -50.80 2.57
N VAL A 24 16.08 -50.64 1.52
CA VAL A 24 15.49 -51.54 0.48
C VAL A 24 14.44 -52.51 1.02
N ILE A 25 13.15 -52.20 0.79
CA ILE A 25 12.02 -53.14 0.51
C ILE A 25 11.01 -52.34 -0.37
N SER A 26 11.01 -52.41 -1.71
CA SER A 26 10.26 -53.32 -2.61
C SER A 26 8.76 -53.54 -2.30
N GLY A 27 7.90 -53.11 -3.22
CA GLY A 27 6.48 -53.49 -3.25
C GLY A 27 5.62 -52.75 -4.29
N GLY A 28 5.78 -53.07 -5.58
CA GLY A 28 4.66 -53.00 -6.54
C GLY A 28 3.60 -54.05 -6.16
N ILE A 29 2.39 -54.17 -6.71
CA ILE A 29 1.82 -54.03 -8.08
C ILE A 29 0.27 -53.98 -7.81
N VAL A 30 -0.65 -53.32 -8.53
CA VAL A 30 -1.32 -53.70 -9.79
C VAL A 30 -2.51 -52.73 -10.01
N SER A 31 -2.54 -52.15 -11.22
CA SER A 31 -3.67 -51.87 -12.13
C SER A 31 -5.11 -52.18 -11.63
N GLN A 32 -6.12 -51.34 -11.92
CA GLN A 32 -6.79 -51.35 -13.23
C GLN A 32 -7.55 -50.04 -13.47
N ALA A 33 -7.33 -49.49 -14.65
CA ALA A 33 -8.26 -48.60 -15.33
C ALA A 33 -9.33 -49.47 -16.01
N SER A 34 -10.60 -49.08 -15.87
CA SER A 34 -11.70 -49.63 -16.66
C SER A 34 -12.47 -48.47 -17.26
N THR A 35 -12.16 -48.18 -18.52
CA THR A 35 -13.04 -47.47 -19.44
C THR A 35 -14.15 -48.42 -19.88
N LEU A 36 -15.40 -48.04 -19.68
CA LEU A 36 -16.52 -48.57 -20.46
C LEU A 36 -17.44 -47.41 -20.83
N ALA A 37 -17.32 -47.00 -22.08
CA ALA A 37 -18.37 -46.30 -22.80
C ALA A 37 -19.29 -47.36 -23.42
N HIS A 38 -20.59 -47.34 -23.13
CA HIS A 38 -21.61 -47.80 -24.09
C HIS A 38 -23.02 -47.33 -23.72
N GLN A 39 -23.56 -46.53 -24.65
CA GLN A 39 -24.90 -46.61 -25.24
C GLN A 39 -26.13 -46.35 -24.36
N SER A 40 -26.78 -45.22 -24.67
CA SER A 40 -28.22 -44.98 -24.46
C SER A 40 -29.08 -45.93 -25.31
N PRO A 41 -30.35 -46.14 -24.92
CA PRO A 41 -31.43 -45.56 -25.73
C PRO A 41 -32.63 -45.02 -24.92
N LEU A 42 -33.29 -43.99 -25.50
CA LEU A 42 -34.75 -43.72 -25.66
C LEU A 42 -35.70 -44.18 -24.52
N GLN A 43 -36.70 -43.45 -24.02
CA GLN A 43 -37.45 -42.24 -24.42
C GLN A 43 -38.51 -41.96 -23.32
N SER A 44 -39.26 -40.86 -23.49
CA SER A 44 -40.43 -40.35 -22.71
C SER A 44 -40.06 -39.50 -21.48
N ASP A 45 -40.65 -38.34 -21.21
CA ASP A 45 -41.58 -37.48 -21.95
C ASP A 45 -41.63 -36.13 -21.18
N LEU A 46 -42.00 -35.05 -21.89
CA LEU A 46 -42.58 -33.80 -21.38
C LEU A 46 -41.70 -32.88 -20.48
N ALA A 47 -41.13 -31.84 -21.09
CA ALA A 47 -41.45 -30.46 -20.70
C ALA A 47 -40.90 -29.46 -21.72
N THR A 48 -41.83 -28.81 -22.41
CA THR A 48 -41.67 -27.56 -23.16
C THR A 48 -40.89 -26.53 -22.35
N GLN A 49 -39.77 -26.01 -22.87
CA GLN A 49 -39.34 -24.63 -22.67
C GLN A 49 -38.22 -24.23 -23.63
N THR A 50 -38.63 -23.53 -24.68
CA THR A 50 -38.02 -22.31 -25.23
C THR A 50 -36.49 -22.19 -25.20
N VAL A 51 -35.92 -22.29 -26.40
CA VAL A 51 -34.70 -21.60 -26.84
C VAL A 51 -34.71 -20.16 -26.30
N PHE A 52 -33.88 -19.86 -25.30
CA PHE A 52 -33.59 -18.48 -24.89
C PHE A 52 -32.35 -18.02 -25.62
N GLU A 53 -32.55 -17.09 -26.55
CA GLU A 53 -31.51 -16.33 -27.22
C GLU A 53 -30.50 -15.79 -26.19
N ALA A 54 -29.21 -15.98 -26.47
CA ALA A 54 -28.12 -15.26 -25.85
C ALA A 54 -28.23 -13.76 -26.22
N ARG A 55 -29.13 -13.04 -25.56
CA ARG A 55 -29.20 -11.58 -25.60
C ARG A 55 -28.19 -11.02 -24.61
N ASN A 56 -27.13 -10.43 -25.16
CA ASN A 56 -26.37 -9.30 -24.61
C ASN A 56 -26.51 -9.07 -23.09
N VAL A 57 -25.63 -9.70 -22.29
CA VAL A 57 -25.33 -9.25 -20.91
C VAL A 57 -24.40 -8.04 -21.00
N ARG A 58 -24.94 -6.97 -21.58
CA ARG A 58 -24.46 -5.60 -21.46
C ARG A 58 -25.71 -4.72 -21.37
N ALA A 59 -26.49 -4.97 -20.33
CA ALA A 59 -27.72 -4.25 -20.05
C ALA A 59 -27.72 -3.81 -18.58
N ASN A 60 -27.68 -2.49 -18.41
CA ASN A 60 -28.13 -1.72 -17.25
C ASN A 60 -27.52 -2.05 -15.86
N ARG A 61 -26.48 -1.29 -15.50
CA ARG A 61 -26.35 -0.73 -14.15
C ARG A 61 -27.48 0.29 -13.90
N SER A 62 -28.75 -0.10 -14.03
CA SER A 62 -29.83 0.72 -13.49
C SER A 62 -29.72 0.64 -11.98
N GLU A 63 -29.75 1.78 -11.29
CA GLU A 63 -29.96 1.86 -9.84
C GLU A 63 -31.03 0.86 -9.45
N ALA A 64 -30.63 -0.30 -8.92
CA ALA A 64 -31.59 -1.20 -8.33
C ALA A 64 -32.09 -0.45 -7.09
N GLN A 65 -33.36 -0.06 -7.10
CA GLN A 65 -33.91 0.73 -6.00
C GLN A 65 -33.78 -0.08 -4.72
N VAL A 66 -32.88 0.37 -3.83
CA VAL A 66 -32.61 -0.33 -2.57
C VAL A 66 -33.91 -0.53 -1.80
N PRO A 67 -34.24 -1.76 -1.37
CA PRO A 67 -35.43 -2.03 -0.59
C PRO A 67 -35.51 -1.08 0.61
N PRO A 68 -36.69 -0.52 0.93
CA PRO A 68 -36.83 0.46 2.01
C PRO A 68 -36.27 -0.02 3.35
N LEU A 69 -36.39 -1.32 3.64
CA LEU A 69 -35.82 -1.92 4.84
C LEU A 69 -34.28 -1.86 4.86
N VAL A 70 -33.62 -2.19 3.75
CA VAL A 70 -32.16 -2.12 3.60
C VAL A 70 -31.72 -0.67 3.73
N ARG A 71 -32.39 0.27 3.02
CA ARG A 71 -32.12 1.71 3.12
C ARG A 71 -32.16 2.19 4.57
N ASN A 72 -33.25 1.91 5.28
CA ASN A 72 -33.48 2.44 6.62
C ASN A 72 -32.49 1.87 7.64
N ARG A 73 -32.08 0.61 7.48
CA ARG A 73 -31.10 -0.03 8.38
C ARG A 73 -29.68 0.42 8.10
N VAL A 74 -29.28 0.56 6.83
CA VAL A 74 -27.95 1.06 6.45
C VAL A 74 -27.77 2.52 6.89
N ILE A 75 -28.74 3.40 6.66
CA ILE A 75 -28.67 4.80 7.14
C ILE A 75 -28.55 4.86 8.66
N ARG A 76 -29.30 4.01 9.38
CA ARG A 76 -29.21 3.95 10.84
C ARG A 76 -27.84 3.47 11.31
N ARG A 77 -27.27 2.46 10.65
CA ARG A 77 -25.93 1.95 10.94
C ARG A 77 -24.87 3.01 10.68
N ALA A 78 -24.95 3.69 9.53
CA ALA A 78 -24.04 4.77 9.17
C ALA A 78 -24.02 5.91 10.20
N ALA A 79 -25.20 6.36 10.65
CA ALA A 79 -25.29 7.37 11.69
C ALA A 79 -24.69 6.92 13.04
N GLN A 80 -24.81 5.63 13.38
CA GLN A 80 -24.20 5.07 14.59
C GLN A 80 -22.67 5.01 14.47
N ASP A 81 -22.16 4.52 13.34
CA ASP A 81 -20.72 4.32 13.12
C ASP A 81 -19.98 5.66 13.05
N THR A 82 -20.56 6.68 12.41
CA THR A 82 -19.95 8.01 12.31
C THR A 82 -20.29 8.96 13.45
N ARG A 83 -21.25 8.60 14.32
CA ARG A 83 -21.82 9.46 15.38
C ARG A 83 -22.41 10.78 14.84
N LEU A 84 -22.91 10.78 13.61
CA LEU A 84 -23.58 11.92 12.98
C LEU A 84 -25.11 11.81 13.10
N PRO A 85 -25.86 12.93 13.02
CA PRO A 85 -27.31 12.88 13.03
C PRO A 85 -27.84 12.07 11.83
N LEU A 86 -28.90 11.29 12.05
CA LEU A 86 -29.59 10.52 11.00
C LEU A 86 -30.01 11.42 9.83
N GLN A 87 -30.41 12.66 10.13
CA GLN A 87 -30.78 13.65 9.13
C GLN A 87 -29.52 14.16 8.42
N GLY A 88 -29.51 14.04 7.09
CA GLY A 88 -28.37 14.40 6.24
C GLY A 88 -27.73 13.20 5.53
N PHE A 89 -28.03 11.97 5.95
CA PHE A 89 -27.59 10.78 5.24
C PHE A 89 -28.42 10.53 3.98
N ASN A 90 -27.74 10.36 2.85
CA ASN A 90 -28.34 10.00 1.57
C ASN A 90 -27.67 8.75 1.02
N ILE A 91 -28.43 7.89 0.33
CA ILE A 91 -27.83 6.83 -0.50
C ILE A 91 -27.52 7.45 -1.85
N ILE A 92 -26.25 7.43 -2.23
CA ILE A 92 -25.77 7.98 -3.51
C ILE A 92 -25.54 6.90 -4.55
N GLN A 93 -25.30 5.66 -4.13
CA GLN A 93 -25.19 4.51 -5.04
C GLN A 93 -25.60 3.22 -4.34
N ALA A 94 -26.18 2.29 -5.09
CA ALA A 94 -26.36 0.93 -4.62
C ALA A 94 -26.42 -0.10 -5.75
N SER A 95 -25.94 -1.32 -5.45
CA SER A 95 -26.03 -2.48 -6.33
C SER A 95 -26.43 -3.73 -5.56
N ALA A 96 -27.21 -4.60 -6.21
CA ALA A 96 -27.44 -5.95 -5.71
C ALA A 96 -26.24 -6.83 -6.05
N GLU A 97 -25.72 -7.56 -5.07
CA GLU A 97 -24.48 -8.34 -5.16
C GLU A 97 -24.66 -9.78 -4.66
N ILE A 98 -23.70 -10.64 -4.99
CA ILE A 98 -23.58 -12.00 -4.43
C ILE A 98 -22.22 -12.12 -3.76
N TRP A 99 -22.25 -12.31 -2.44
CA TRP A 99 -21.05 -12.45 -1.62
C TRP A 99 -20.57 -13.90 -1.56
N PRO A 100 -19.27 -14.14 -1.36
CA PRO A 100 -18.71 -15.49 -1.31
C PRO A 100 -19.10 -16.28 -0.05
N ASP A 101 -19.45 -15.59 1.04
CA ASP A 101 -19.73 -16.17 2.35
C ASP A 101 -20.81 -15.39 3.12
N GLY A 102 -21.19 -15.90 4.29
CA GLY A 102 -22.14 -15.25 5.21
C GLY A 102 -21.59 -13.99 5.90
N CYS A 103 -20.32 -13.66 5.72
CA CYS A 103 -19.68 -12.43 6.19
C CYS A 103 -19.57 -11.37 5.10
N LEU A 104 -20.31 -11.55 4.00
CA LEU A 104 -20.44 -10.57 2.92
C LEU A 104 -19.10 -10.32 2.20
N GLY A 105 -18.18 -11.30 2.26
CA GLY A 105 -16.84 -11.17 1.71
C GLY A 105 -16.00 -10.09 2.41
N ILE A 106 -16.35 -9.74 3.66
CA ILE A 106 -15.55 -8.85 4.50
C ILE A 106 -14.75 -9.71 5.47
N PRO A 107 -13.40 -9.62 5.48
CA PRO A 107 -12.57 -10.38 6.41
C PRO A 107 -12.88 -10.02 7.86
N ASN A 108 -13.60 -10.89 8.58
CA ASN A 108 -13.89 -10.72 10.00
C ASN A 108 -13.18 -11.80 10.83
N PRO A 109 -12.19 -11.45 11.67
CA PRO A 109 -11.35 -12.41 12.38
C PRO A 109 -11.99 -13.11 13.60
N VAL A 110 -13.20 -12.74 14.01
CA VAL A 110 -13.95 -13.39 15.11
C VAL A 110 -15.27 -14.00 14.66
N ALA A 111 -15.69 -13.74 13.43
CA ALA A 111 -16.89 -14.33 12.89
C ALA A 111 -16.56 -15.71 12.31
N LEU A 112 -17.30 -16.74 12.76
CA LEU A 112 -17.37 -18.01 12.04
C LEU A 112 -18.29 -17.81 10.84
N CYS A 113 -17.70 -17.45 9.70
CA CYS A 113 -18.43 -17.22 8.46
C CYS A 113 -18.89 -18.56 7.87
N ALA A 114 -20.20 -18.70 7.66
CA ALA A 114 -20.71 -19.82 6.88
C ALA A 114 -20.21 -19.68 5.43
N ALA A 115 -19.62 -20.74 4.86
CA ALA A 115 -19.17 -20.80 3.48
C ALA A 115 -20.36 -20.95 2.50
N VAL A 116 -21.28 -19.99 2.56
CA VAL A 116 -22.50 -19.95 1.75
C VAL A 116 -22.54 -18.64 0.97
N GLN A 117 -22.73 -18.77 -0.35
CA GLN A 117 -22.92 -17.59 -1.19
C GLN A 117 -24.16 -16.83 -0.75
N THR A 118 -23.99 -15.56 -0.39
CA THR A 118 -25.02 -14.76 0.24
C THR A 118 -25.42 -13.62 -0.68
N ARG A 119 -26.68 -13.59 -1.13
CA ARG A 119 -27.20 -12.43 -1.88
C ARG A 119 -27.35 -11.23 -0.97
N GLY A 120 -27.10 -10.04 -1.51
CA GLY A 120 -27.00 -8.84 -0.70
C GLY A 120 -27.01 -7.55 -1.47
N TRP A 121 -26.66 -6.47 -0.78
CA TRP A 121 -26.55 -5.13 -1.34
C TRP A 121 -25.22 -4.50 -0.97
N ARG A 122 -24.57 -3.86 -1.94
CA ARG A 122 -23.53 -2.86 -1.69
C ARG A 122 -24.18 -1.49 -1.74
N VAL A 123 -24.07 -0.72 -0.67
CA VAL A 123 -24.77 0.55 -0.49
C VAL A 123 -23.78 1.63 -0.10
N GLU A 124 -23.71 2.69 -0.89
CA GLU A 124 -22.88 3.87 -0.64
C GLU A 124 -23.75 5.01 -0.11
N VAL A 125 -23.37 5.52 1.06
CA VAL A 125 -24.06 6.60 1.77
C VAL A 125 -23.16 7.82 1.90
N SER A 126 -23.76 9.00 1.82
CA SER A 126 -23.08 10.28 2.04
C SER A 126 -23.75 11.09 3.15
N HIS A 127 -22.94 11.86 3.89
CA HIS A 127 -23.37 12.92 4.81
C HIS A 127 -22.37 14.08 4.69
N GLY A 128 -22.72 15.12 3.92
CA GLY A 128 -21.75 16.13 3.50
C GLY A 128 -20.64 15.49 2.66
N ASP A 129 -19.38 15.74 3.05
CA ASP A 129 -18.18 15.17 2.41
C ASP A 129 -17.83 13.76 2.93
N VAL A 130 -18.57 13.25 3.92
CA VAL A 130 -18.33 11.92 4.48
C VAL A 130 -19.05 10.87 3.63
N ILE A 131 -18.29 10.04 2.93
CA ILE A 131 -18.79 8.88 2.17
C ILE A 131 -18.46 7.59 2.92
N ARG A 132 -19.41 6.66 2.97
CA ARG A 132 -19.24 5.31 3.54
C ARG A 132 -19.89 4.27 2.64
N VAL A 133 -19.29 3.08 2.58
CA VAL A 133 -19.82 1.95 1.83
C VAL A 133 -20.15 0.83 2.80
N TYR A 134 -21.33 0.24 2.66
CA TYR A 134 -21.79 -0.89 3.46
C TYR A 134 -22.15 -2.06 2.57
N ARG A 135 -21.85 -3.28 3.03
CA ARG A 135 -22.36 -4.52 2.47
C ARG A 135 -23.43 -5.09 3.39
N THR A 136 -24.49 -5.63 2.81
CA THR A 136 -25.57 -6.28 3.59
C THR A 136 -25.93 -7.64 3.02
N ASP A 137 -26.57 -8.51 3.81
CA ASP A 137 -27.40 -9.59 3.26
C ASP A 137 -28.69 -9.01 2.64
N ALA A 138 -29.48 -9.83 1.94
CA ALA A 138 -30.67 -9.37 1.22
C ALA A 138 -31.73 -8.66 2.10
N ALA A 139 -31.73 -8.94 3.42
CA ALA A 139 -32.68 -8.38 4.38
C ALA A 139 -32.05 -7.33 5.32
N ALA A 140 -30.77 -6.99 5.14
CA ALA A 140 -29.98 -6.16 6.04
C ALA A 140 -30.06 -6.61 7.52
N ARG A 141 -29.94 -7.91 7.75
CA ARG A 141 -29.75 -8.52 9.09
C ARG A 141 -28.28 -8.48 9.50
N VAL A 142 -27.39 -8.66 8.52
CA VAL A 142 -25.94 -8.42 8.64
C VAL A 142 -25.64 -7.17 7.83
N ILE A 143 -24.96 -6.21 8.43
CA ILE A 143 -24.54 -4.95 7.82
C ILE A 143 -23.12 -4.70 8.27
N GLU A 144 -22.19 -4.70 7.33
CA GLU A 144 -20.77 -4.53 7.59
C GLU A 144 -20.27 -3.37 6.73
N GLU A 145 -19.48 -2.49 7.31
CA GLU A 145 -18.82 -1.40 6.57
C GLU A 145 -17.75 -2.02 5.67
N GLU A 146 -17.77 -1.69 4.39
CA GLU A 146 -16.72 -2.11 3.47
C GLU A 146 -15.41 -1.45 3.90
N PRO A 147 -14.37 -2.24 4.20
CA PRO A 147 -13.11 -1.70 4.68
C PRO A 147 -12.49 -0.75 3.65
N THR A 148 -12.14 0.46 4.07
CA THR A 148 -11.18 1.34 3.37
C THR A 148 -9.78 0.74 3.46
N ASP A 149 -8.81 1.24 2.69
CA ASP A 149 -7.47 0.62 2.56
C ASP A 149 -6.79 0.28 3.91
N SER A 150 -7.00 1.10 4.96
CA SER A 150 -6.53 0.84 6.33
C SER A 150 -7.14 -0.38 7.05
N ASN A 151 -8.31 -0.88 6.62
CA ASN A 151 -8.99 -2.05 7.17
C ASN A 151 -8.77 -3.34 6.35
N LEU A 152 -7.88 -3.32 5.35
CA LEU A 152 -7.48 -4.52 4.60
C LEU A 152 -6.45 -5.38 5.35
N LEU A 153 -5.77 -4.82 6.36
CA LEU A 153 -4.73 -5.52 7.12
C LEU A 153 -5.32 -6.69 7.93
N PRO A 154 -4.90 -7.95 7.70
CA PRO A 154 -5.40 -9.09 8.46
C PRO A 154 -5.13 -8.90 9.95
N ARG A 155 -6.11 -9.22 10.81
CA ARG A 155 -5.97 -8.98 12.27
C ARG A 155 -4.76 -9.64 12.87
N LEU A 156 -4.40 -10.86 12.44
CA LEU A 156 -3.21 -11.52 12.98
C LEU A 156 -1.95 -10.71 12.64
N THR A 157 -1.86 -10.18 11.42
CA THR A 157 -0.79 -9.26 11.01
C THR A 157 -0.82 -7.97 11.83
N ALA A 158 -1.99 -7.35 12.01
CA ALA A 158 -2.15 -6.15 12.84
C ALA A 158 -1.72 -6.38 14.30
N SER A 159 -2.14 -7.49 14.91
CA SER A 159 -1.74 -7.88 16.28
C SER A 159 -0.22 -8.05 16.37
N ARG A 160 0.40 -8.76 15.42
CA ARG A 160 1.84 -8.98 15.41
C ARG A 160 2.63 -7.68 15.28
N VAL A 161 2.16 -6.74 14.47
CA VAL A 161 2.77 -5.39 14.35
C VAL A 161 2.65 -4.61 15.65
N LEU A 162 1.48 -4.64 16.31
CA LEU A 162 1.30 -3.96 17.59
C LEU A 162 2.13 -4.61 18.71
N ASP A 163 2.17 -5.95 18.75
CA ASP A 163 2.97 -6.72 19.69
C ASP A 163 4.47 -6.43 19.54
N GLU A 164 4.96 -6.29 18.30
CA GLU A 164 6.35 -5.87 18.02
C GLU A 164 6.66 -4.51 18.66
N ILE A 165 5.76 -3.53 18.54
CA ILE A 165 5.93 -2.20 19.13
C ILE A 165 5.88 -2.29 20.66
N ILE A 166 4.94 -3.04 21.23
CA ILE A 166 4.83 -3.23 22.69
C ILE A 166 6.12 -3.83 23.24
N GLN A 167 6.66 -4.86 22.58
CA GLN A 167 7.88 -5.54 23.00
C GLN A 167 9.12 -4.64 22.90
N THR A 168 9.22 -3.83 21.86
CA THR A 168 10.41 -3.00 21.60
C THR A 168 10.39 -1.64 22.30
N SER A 169 9.20 -1.05 22.54
CA SER A 169 9.05 0.27 23.14
C SER A 169 8.55 0.25 24.59
N GLY A 170 7.89 -0.83 25.02
CA GLY A 170 7.21 -0.92 26.32
C GLY A 170 5.93 -0.08 26.43
N LEU A 171 5.46 0.53 25.34
CA LEU A 171 4.20 1.28 25.33
C LEU A 171 3.01 0.33 25.46
N PRO A 172 1.95 0.73 26.20
CA PRO A 172 0.76 -0.10 26.34
C PRO A 172 -0.09 -0.01 25.06
N LEU A 173 -0.82 -1.09 24.75
CA LEU A 173 -1.63 -1.24 23.53
C LEU A 173 -2.60 -0.08 23.32
N GLU A 174 -3.17 0.47 24.40
CA GLU A 174 -4.15 1.55 24.36
C GLU A 174 -3.58 2.87 23.83
N GLN A 175 -2.26 3.01 23.77
CA GLN A 175 -1.58 4.16 23.18
C GLN A 175 -1.27 3.97 21.70
N LEU A 176 -1.42 2.77 21.16
CA LEU A 176 -1.05 2.44 19.79
C LEU A 176 -2.26 2.48 18.87
N ASN A 177 -2.12 3.14 17.73
CA ASN A 177 -3.15 3.23 16.69
C ASN A 177 -2.54 2.93 15.31
N ILE A 178 -3.03 1.90 14.64
CA ILE A 178 -2.76 1.70 13.20
C ILE A 178 -3.60 2.73 12.45
N LEU A 179 -2.94 3.64 11.74
CA LEU A 179 -3.62 4.70 10.98
C LEU A 179 -3.81 4.34 9.51
N ALA A 180 -2.81 3.69 8.91
CA ALA A 180 -2.85 3.30 7.52
C ALA A 180 -2.22 1.93 7.32
N ALA A 181 -2.76 1.16 6.37
CA ALA A 181 -2.14 -0.05 5.86
C ALA A 181 -2.40 -0.15 4.35
N GLU A 182 -1.43 -0.60 3.58
CA GLU A 182 -1.61 -0.90 2.15
C GLU A 182 -0.93 -2.23 1.79
N PRO A 183 -1.53 -3.03 0.88
CA PRO A 183 -0.87 -4.21 0.35
C PRO A 183 0.31 -3.80 -0.55
N ARG A 184 1.43 -4.49 -0.41
CA ARG A 184 2.63 -4.30 -1.25
C ARG A 184 3.26 -5.63 -1.61
N THR A 185 4.06 -5.60 -2.67
CA THR A 185 4.95 -6.70 -3.04
C THR A 185 6.37 -6.22 -2.86
N TRP A 186 7.16 -6.99 -2.13
CA TRP A 186 8.52 -6.63 -1.76
C TRP A 186 9.56 -7.49 -2.45
N ASP A 187 10.77 -6.94 -2.55
CA ASP A 187 11.99 -7.70 -2.79
C ASP A 187 12.45 -8.45 -1.53
N GLY A 188 13.60 -9.12 -1.61
CA GLY A 188 14.16 -9.88 -0.47
C GLY A 188 14.57 -9.03 0.73
N CYS A 189 14.55 -7.70 0.61
CA CYS A 189 14.80 -6.77 1.69
C CYS A 189 13.53 -6.06 2.16
N PHE A 190 12.34 -6.52 1.77
CA PHE A 190 11.09 -5.87 2.15
C PHE A 190 10.96 -4.44 1.62
N GLY A 191 11.56 -4.10 0.46
CA GLY A 191 11.55 -2.72 -0.06
C GLY A 191 12.36 -1.73 0.77
N LEU A 192 13.34 -2.24 1.51
CA LEU A 192 14.29 -1.48 2.33
C LEU A 192 15.69 -1.67 1.74
N PRO A 193 16.55 -0.63 1.65
CA PRO A 193 17.90 -0.84 1.15
C PRO A 193 18.68 -1.88 1.97
N PRO A 194 19.53 -2.67 1.30
CA PRO A 194 20.28 -3.73 1.95
C PRO A 194 21.26 -3.17 2.98
N SER A 195 21.67 -4.02 3.92
CA SER A 195 22.85 -3.72 4.74
C SER A 195 24.10 -3.71 3.88
N ALA A 196 25.18 -3.10 4.38
CA ALA A 196 26.45 -2.97 3.64
C ALA A 196 27.02 -4.32 3.11
N ASP A 197 26.67 -5.43 3.77
CA ASP A 197 27.18 -6.77 3.45
C ASP A 197 26.13 -7.70 2.82
N SER A 198 24.97 -7.17 2.39
CA SER A 198 23.90 -7.98 1.77
C SER A 198 23.41 -7.39 0.45
N MET A 199 22.76 -8.22 -0.36
CA MET A 199 22.04 -7.77 -1.55
C MET A 199 20.60 -8.25 -1.47
N CYS A 200 19.67 -7.42 -1.92
CA CYS A 200 18.26 -7.78 -1.98
C CYS A 200 18.03 -8.76 -3.13
N THR A 201 17.40 -9.89 -2.84
CA THR A 201 17.02 -10.83 -3.89
C THR A 201 15.83 -10.29 -4.67
N MET A 202 15.78 -10.56 -5.98
CA MET A 202 14.62 -10.24 -6.82
C MET A 202 13.50 -11.27 -6.63
N ILE A 203 13.00 -11.38 -5.41
CA ILE A 203 11.83 -12.19 -5.04
C ILE A 203 10.60 -11.27 -4.98
N ALA A 204 9.40 -11.83 -5.16
CA ALA A 204 8.14 -11.11 -4.98
C ALA A 204 7.46 -11.61 -3.70
N ILE A 205 7.68 -10.93 -2.58
CA ILE A 205 7.09 -11.26 -1.28
C ILE A 205 5.82 -10.42 -1.10
N PRO A 206 4.61 -11.03 -1.14
CA PRO A 206 3.39 -10.30 -0.82
C PRO A 206 3.37 -9.91 0.66
N GLY A 207 2.88 -8.73 0.95
CA GLY A 207 2.99 -8.15 2.27
C GLY A 207 2.22 -6.85 2.46
N TRP A 208 2.52 -6.17 3.56
CA TRP A 208 1.85 -4.94 3.97
C TRP A 208 2.86 -3.87 4.31
N ARG A 209 2.52 -2.63 3.99
CA ARG A 209 3.12 -1.47 4.64
C ARG A 209 2.12 -0.91 5.63
N VAL A 210 2.55 -0.64 6.86
CA VAL A 210 1.68 -0.27 7.98
C VAL A 210 2.25 0.96 8.67
N VAL A 211 1.40 1.98 8.86
CA VAL A 211 1.71 3.16 9.68
C VAL A 211 1.02 3.02 11.03
N VAL A 212 1.82 3.00 12.09
CA VAL A 212 1.35 2.98 13.48
C VAL A 212 1.75 4.27 14.17
N THR A 213 0.89 4.78 15.04
CA THR A 213 1.15 5.98 15.82
C THR A 213 0.93 5.74 17.30
N ALA A 214 1.66 6.51 18.11
CA ALA A 214 1.45 6.66 19.54
C ALA A 214 1.73 8.12 19.92
N PRO A 215 1.49 8.55 21.18
CA PRO A 215 1.92 9.87 21.60
C PRO A 215 3.41 10.10 21.27
N GLN A 216 3.68 11.12 20.46
CA GLN A 216 5.02 11.54 20.01
C GLN A 216 5.79 10.56 19.12
N HIS A 217 5.18 9.43 18.70
CA HIS A 217 5.87 8.41 17.91
C HIS A 217 5.06 8.00 16.68
N VAL A 218 5.79 7.70 15.61
CA VAL A 218 5.26 7.14 14.36
C VAL A 218 6.18 6.01 13.93
N TRP A 219 5.61 4.88 13.54
CA TRP A 219 6.32 3.77 12.94
C TRP A 219 5.78 3.46 11.55
N VAL A 220 6.68 3.24 10.61
CA VAL A 220 6.37 2.70 9.28
C VAL A 220 6.99 1.31 9.20
N TYR A 221 6.15 0.28 9.22
CA TYR A 221 6.56 -1.11 9.16
C TYR A 221 6.27 -1.72 7.79
N HIS A 222 7.17 -2.59 7.32
CA HIS A 222 6.97 -3.44 6.16
C HIS A 222 6.88 -4.89 6.66
N THR A 223 5.86 -5.62 6.26
CA THR A 223 5.61 -6.99 6.72
C THR A 223 5.33 -7.93 5.55
N ASN A 224 5.46 -9.23 5.76
CA ASN A 224 4.92 -10.23 4.83
C ASN A 224 3.41 -10.42 5.07
N GLN A 225 2.76 -11.21 4.22
CA GLN A 225 1.30 -11.34 4.17
C GLN A 225 0.65 -11.62 5.53
N ASP A 226 1.28 -12.44 6.37
CA ASP A 226 0.77 -12.86 7.68
C ASP A 226 1.43 -12.14 8.87
N GLY A 227 2.44 -11.30 8.64
CA GLY A 227 3.16 -10.58 9.68
C GLY A 227 4.12 -11.43 10.50
N THR A 228 4.53 -12.62 10.03
CA THR A 228 5.61 -13.40 10.67
C THR A 228 6.98 -12.75 10.49
N GLU A 229 7.15 -11.93 9.46
CA GLU A 229 8.33 -11.10 9.27
C GLU A 229 7.91 -9.65 9.23
N ILE A 230 8.51 -8.84 10.11
CA ILE A 230 8.21 -7.42 10.32
C ILE A 230 9.54 -6.67 10.31
N ARG A 231 9.64 -5.63 9.47
CA ARG A 231 10.83 -4.80 9.31
C ARG A 231 10.45 -3.33 9.51
N LEU A 232 11.16 -2.67 10.43
CA LEU A 232 10.98 -1.23 10.66
C LEU A 232 11.68 -0.43 9.57
N ASN A 233 10.94 0.47 8.92
CA ASN A 233 11.55 1.53 8.13
C ASN A 233 11.99 2.65 9.08
N GLU A 234 13.18 2.49 9.65
CA GLU A 234 13.72 3.40 10.67
C GLU A 234 13.77 4.85 10.19
N VAL A 235 14.10 5.06 8.92
CA VAL A 235 14.27 6.40 8.34
C VAL A 235 12.93 7.11 8.18
N ALA A 236 11.90 6.42 7.67
CA ALA A 236 10.56 7.01 7.57
C ALA A 236 9.88 7.21 8.93
N SER A 237 10.28 6.43 9.95
CA SER A 237 9.76 6.49 11.31
C SER A 237 10.40 7.60 12.17
N GLN A 238 11.47 8.25 11.68
CA GLN A 238 12.17 9.34 12.39
C GLN A 238 11.44 10.68 12.28
N ILE A 239 10.22 10.73 12.81
CA ILE A 239 9.42 11.95 12.87
C ILE A 239 9.47 12.51 14.29
N LYS A 240 9.83 13.78 14.41
CA LYS A 240 9.92 14.44 15.71
C LYS A 240 8.51 14.71 16.25
N ASP A 241 8.26 14.27 17.48
CA ASP A 241 7.05 14.51 18.26
C ASP A 241 5.74 14.14 17.52
N ALA A 242 5.79 13.22 16.55
CA ALA A 242 4.67 12.88 15.65
C ALA A 242 3.99 14.12 15.01
N THR A 243 4.76 15.17 14.72
CA THR A 243 4.25 16.44 14.17
C THR A 243 3.62 16.31 12.78
N VAL A 244 4.07 15.32 12.01
CA VAL A 244 3.47 14.90 10.74
C VAL A 244 3.23 13.40 10.78
N ILE A 245 2.15 12.94 10.17
CA ILE A 245 1.86 11.51 10.06
C ILE A 245 1.92 11.18 8.56
N PRO A 246 2.75 10.21 8.14
CA PRO A 246 2.77 9.76 6.77
C PRO A 246 1.49 9.00 6.46
N ASP A 247 1.01 9.18 5.24
CA ASP A 247 0.01 8.34 4.60
C ASP A 247 0.61 7.76 3.31
N PHE A 248 -0.19 7.08 2.50
CA PHE A 248 0.25 6.50 1.24
C PHE A 248 -0.19 7.33 0.03
N ILE A 249 0.65 7.30 -1.00
CA ILE A 249 0.29 7.87 -2.30
C ILE A 249 -0.78 6.97 -2.93
N GLU A 250 -1.95 7.55 -3.17
CA GLU A 250 -3.08 6.86 -3.80
C GLU A 250 -2.67 6.21 -5.14
N ALA A 251 -3.18 5.01 -5.41
CA ALA A 251 -2.82 4.26 -6.61
C ALA A 251 -3.07 5.05 -7.91
N GLY A 252 -4.14 5.86 -7.96
CA GLY A 252 -4.46 6.71 -9.11
C GLY A 252 -3.60 7.98 -9.23
N ALA A 253 -2.86 8.36 -8.19
CA ALA A 253 -1.96 9.51 -8.20
C ALA A 253 -0.53 9.14 -8.65
N ARG A 254 -0.22 7.84 -8.76
CA ARG A 254 1.07 7.37 -9.27
C ARG A 254 1.10 7.50 -10.80
N PRO A 255 2.16 8.06 -11.39
CA PRO A 255 2.29 8.14 -12.84
C PRO A 255 2.18 6.75 -13.47
N LEU A 256 1.49 6.66 -14.61
CA LEU A 256 1.53 5.44 -15.41
C LEU A 256 2.95 5.24 -15.95
N GLU A 257 3.38 4.00 -16.17
CA GLU A 257 4.77 3.70 -16.58
C GLU A 257 5.17 4.40 -17.89
N ASN A 258 4.21 4.64 -18.79
CA ASN A 258 4.40 5.38 -20.03
C ASN A 258 4.45 6.91 -19.86
N GLU A 259 4.16 7.44 -18.68
CA GLU A 259 4.25 8.87 -18.34
C GLU A 259 5.59 9.25 -17.70
N VAL A 260 6.36 8.25 -17.26
CA VAL A 260 7.71 8.44 -16.73
C VAL A 260 8.69 8.36 -17.88
N ASP A 261 9.45 9.44 -18.09
CA ASP A 261 10.50 9.45 -19.10
C ASP A 261 11.61 8.46 -18.68
N PRO A 262 11.96 7.46 -19.51
CA PRO A 262 12.92 6.43 -19.15
C PRO A 262 14.35 6.97 -18.94
N GLU A 263 14.64 8.17 -19.45
CA GLU A 263 15.91 8.88 -19.29
C GLU A 263 15.88 9.87 -18.11
N ALA A 264 14.74 10.09 -17.46
CA ALA A 264 14.69 10.91 -16.26
C ALA A 264 15.38 10.20 -15.08
N LEU A 265 16.33 10.89 -14.46
CA LEU A 265 16.91 10.50 -13.19
C LEU A 265 16.07 10.98 -12.02
N VAL A 266 15.63 12.25 -12.08
CA VAL A 266 14.79 12.85 -11.06
C VAL A 266 13.74 13.72 -11.73
N THR A 267 12.49 13.58 -11.31
CA THR A 267 11.42 14.49 -11.68
C THR A 267 10.82 15.08 -10.41
N VAL A 268 10.78 16.40 -10.32
CA VAL A 268 10.08 17.11 -9.24
C VAL A 268 8.97 17.94 -9.83
N THR A 269 7.74 17.63 -9.43
CA THR A 269 6.53 18.36 -9.80
C THR A 269 6.00 19.08 -8.57
N LYS A 270 5.88 20.41 -8.65
CA LYS A 270 5.23 21.24 -7.64
C LYS A 270 3.87 21.63 -8.19
N SER A 271 2.79 21.28 -7.49
CA SER A 271 1.42 21.58 -7.90
C SER A 271 0.62 22.17 -6.76
N GLY A 272 -0.03 23.31 -6.97
CA GLY A 272 -0.84 23.95 -5.92
C GLY A 272 -0.97 25.47 -6.07
N GLY A 273 -1.24 26.13 -4.94
CA GLY A 273 -1.55 27.55 -4.86
C GLY A 273 -2.95 27.92 -5.42
N ILE A 274 -3.39 29.14 -5.13
CA ILE A 274 -4.73 29.66 -5.47
C ILE A 274 -5.07 29.62 -6.97
N ALA A 275 -4.06 29.69 -7.84
CA ALA A 275 -4.21 29.70 -9.29
C ALA A 275 -3.97 28.33 -9.94
N GLY A 276 -3.71 27.27 -9.14
CA GLY A 276 -3.45 25.93 -9.65
C GLY A 276 -2.18 25.86 -10.51
N HIS A 277 -1.08 26.42 -10.01
CA HIS A 277 0.19 26.39 -10.72
C HIS A 277 0.83 25.00 -10.61
N THR A 278 1.19 24.44 -11.76
CA THR A 278 2.00 23.22 -11.83
C THR A 278 3.30 23.51 -12.56
N GLU A 279 4.42 23.32 -11.87
CA GLU A 279 5.77 23.39 -12.42
C GLU A 279 6.42 22.02 -12.30
N LYS A 280 7.00 21.52 -13.39
CA LYS A 280 7.77 20.26 -13.40
C LYS A 280 9.22 20.55 -13.76
N THR A 281 10.16 20.03 -12.99
CA THR A 281 11.60 20.10 -13.27
C THR A 281 12.16 18.69 -13.35
N VAL A 282 12.96 18.41 -14.37
CA VAL A 282 13.50 17.08 -14.68
C VAL A 282 15.00 17.15 -14.84
N LEU A 283 15.73 16.30 -14.14
CA LEU A 283 17.13 15.98 -14.43
C LEU A 283 17.17 14.69 -15.24
N PHE A 284 17.76 14.75 -16.43
CA PHE A 284 17.97 13.61 -17.31
C PHE A 284 19.33 12.94 -17.09
N GLN A 285 19.44 11.66 -17.50
CA GLN A 285 20.68 10.86 -17.45
C GLN A 285 21.83 11.51 -18.22
N ASP A 286 21.52 12.24 -19.30
CA ASP A 286 22.49 12.98 -20.11
C ASP A 286 22.93 14.33 -19.49
N GLY A 287 22.45 14.66 -18.28
CA GLY A 287 22.78 15.87 -17.56
C GLY A 287 21.94 17.09 -17.92
N ARG A 288 20.95 17.00 -18.83
CA ARG A 288 20.01 18.11 -19.04
C ARG A 288 19.15 18.32 -17.81
N LEU A 289 19.15 19.54 -17.27
CA LEU A 289 18.20 20.00 -16.26
C LEU A 289 17.16 20.89 -16.94
N VAL A 290 15.92 20.41 -17.03
CA VAL A 290 14.84 21.04 -17.83
C VAL A 290 13.66 21.39 -16.94
N ARG A 291 13.10 22.59 -17.13
CA ARG A 291 11.88 23.04 -16.47
C ARG A 291 10.73 23.16 -17.47
N TYR A 292 9.55 22.73 -17.03
CA TYR A 292 8.27 22.80 -17.73
C TYR A 292 7.37 23.75 -16.92
N PRO A 293 7.25 25.04 -17.33
CA PRO A 293 6.64 26.09 -16.51
C PRO A 293 5.11 26.00 -16.36
N HIS A 294 4.44 25.10 -17.10
CA HIS A 294 3.00 24.88 -16.98
C HIS A 294 2.61 23.52 -17.58
N SER A 295 2.05 22.59 -16.80
CA SER A 295 1.57 21.30 -17.34
C SER A 295 0.13 21.33 -17.87
N GLY A 296 -0.47 22.51 -18.02
CA GLY A 296 -1.89 22.69 -18.41
C GLY A 296 -2.14 23.52 -19.68
N SER A 297 -1.12 24.12 -20.30
CA SER A 297 -1.25 24.93 -21.52
C SER A 297 -0.29 24.45 -22.59
N ALA A 298 -0.79 24.23 -23.80
CA ALA A 298 -0.04 23.80 -24.97
C ALA A 298 1.04 24.81 -25.47
N SER A 299 1.31 25.88 -24.71
CA SER A 299 2.12 27.03 -25.15
C SER A 299 3.44 27.27 -24.41
N SER A 300 3.73 26.57 -23.31
CA SER A 300 5.01 26.74 -22.60
C SER A 300 6.01 25.68 -23.02
N SER A 301 6.93 26.05 -23.90
CA SER A 301 8.04 25.19 -24.30
C SER A 301 8.92 24.83 -23.09
N PRO A 302 9.48 23.61 -23.03
CA PRO A 302 10.48 23.26 -22.05
C PRO A 302 11.68 24.21 -22.10
N VAL A 303 12.19 24.58 -20.93
CA VAL A 303 13.34 25.47 -20.77
C VAL A 303 14.51 24.64 -20.24
N LEU A 304 15.60 24.56 -21.01
CA LEU A 304 16.87 24.03 -20.51
C LEU A 304 17.45 25.02 -19.51
N LEU A 305 17.49 24.65 -18.23
CA LEU A 305 18.07 25.47 -17.17
C LEU A 305 19.59 25.36 -17.16
N ARG A 306 20.11 24.14 -17.31
CA ARG A 306 21.54 23.85 -17.20
C ARG A 306 21.89 22.54 -17.91
N GLN A 307 23.07 22.50 -18.52
CA GLN A 307 23.73 21.25 -18.92
C GLN A 307 24.73 20.88 -17.83
N VAL A 308 24.42 19.83 -17.07
CA VAL A 308 25.20 19.36 -15.93
C VAL A 308 26.26 18.35 -16.40
N SER A 309 27.45 18.37 -15.81
CA SER A 309 28.49 17.40 -16.15
C SER A 309 28.16 16.01 -15.60
N PRO A 310 28.64 14.92 -16.22
CA PRO A 310 28.43 13.57 -15.69
C PRO A 310 28.94 13.37 -14.25
N GLU A 311 30.05 14.02 -13.89
CA GLU A 311 30.63 13.98 -12.54
C GLU A 311 29.68 14.60 -11.51
N GLU A 312 29.09 15.75 -11.83
CA GLU A 312 28.15 16.44 -10.95
C GLU A 312 26.81 15.69 -10.85
N VAL A 313 26.33 15.10 -11.94
CA VAL A 313 25.16 14.19 -11.91
C VAL A 313 25.42 13.00 -10.97
N ASN A 314 26.57 12.34 -11.10
CA ASN A 314 26.92 11.20 -10.26
C ASN A 314 27.05 11.61 -8.78
N ALA A 315 27.66 12.75 -8.49
CA ALA A 315 27.76 13.28 -7.13
C ALA A 315 26.37 13.58 -6.55
N PHE A 316 25.47 14.17 -7.34
CA PHE A 316 24.09 14.42 -6.93
C PHE A 316 23.32 13.12 -6.63
N VAL A 317 23.43 12.11 -7.50
CA VAL A 317 22.81 10.80 -7.27
C VAL A 317 23.32 10.17 -5.97
N GLN A 318 24.63 10.24 -5.69
CA GLN A 318 25.21 9.76 -4.43
C GLN A 318 24.68 10.52 -3.22
N GLN A 319 24.49 11.84 -3.32
CA GLN A 319 23.90 12.64 -2.25
C GLN A 319 22.44 12.25 -1.96
N MET A 320 21.64 11.98 -2.99
CA MET A 320 20.27 11.52 -2.85
C MET A 320 20.19 10.12 -2.22
N GLN A 321 21.09 9.21 -2.62
CA GLN A 321 21.23 7.88 -2.01
C GLN A 321 21.68 7.97 -0.54
N ALA A 322 22.62 8.87 -0.22
CA ALA A 322 23.06 9.11 1.16
C ALA A 322 21.95 9.72 2.03
N ALA A 323 21.06 10.52 1.43
CA ALA A 323 19.83 10.99 2.04
C ALA A 323 18.74 9.90 2.10
N GLN A 324 19.02 8.69 1.61
CA GLN A 324 18.14 7.52 1.68
C GLN A 324 16.73 7.79 1.14
N ILE A 325 16.62 8.51 0.02
CA ILE A 325 15.33 8.90 -0.55
C ILE A 325 14.41 7.70 -0.82
N ASP A 326 14.97 6.54 -1.16
CA ASP A 326 14.20 5.31 -1.40
C ASP A 326 13.47 4.77 -0.17
N ARG A 327 13.82 5.21 1.04
CA ARG A 327 13.09 4.89 2.26
C ARG A 327 11.71 5.55 2.31
N PHE A 328 11.44 6.52 1.45
CA PHE A 328 10.18 7.26 1.41
C PHE A 328 9.29 6.87 0.23
N GLU A 329 9.72 5.91 -0.59
CA GLU A 329 8.98 5.42 -1.76
C GLU A 329 7.54 5.06 -1.39
N GLY A 330 6.58 5.74 -2.00
CA GLY A 330 5.14 5.57 -1.86
C GLY A 330 4.54 6.30 -0.65
N LEU A 331 5.31 7.06 0.12
CA LEU A 331 4.81 7.81 1.27
C LEU A 331 4.38 9.22 0.85
N ARG A 332 3.31 9.69 1.50
CA ARG A 332 2.77 11.04 1.38
C ARG A 332 2.78 11.73 2.74
N TYR A 333 3.23 12.97 2.77
CA TYR A 333 3.21 13.82 3.96
C TYR A 333 2.35 15.05 3.69
N SER A 334 1.13 15.07 4.24
CA SER A 334 0.17 16.15 3.99
C SER A 334 0.20 17.20 5.10
N ALA A 335 0.03 18.47 4.74
CA ALA A 335 -0.18 19.54 5.70
C ALA A 335 -1.52 19.36 6.44
N PRO A 336 -1.64 19.83 7.70
CA PRO A 336 -2.90 19.80 8.42
C PRO A 336 -4.02 20.53 7.68
N ALA A 337 -5.26 20.05 7.87
CA ALA A 337 -6.44 20.70 7.30
C ALA A 337 -6.50 22.19 7.67
N GLY A 338 -6.79 23.04 6.68
CA GLY A 338 -6.81 24.49 6.84
C GLY A 338 -5.49 25.21 6.56
N THR A 339 -4.42 24.48 6.23
CA THR A 339 -3.19 25.08 5.69
C THR A 339 -3.46 25.62 4.29
N ALA A 340 -3.54 26.94 4.14
CA ALA A 340 -3.74 27.59 2.84
C ALA A 340 -2.42 27.70 2.06
N ASP A 341 -2.55 27.90 0.74
CA ASP A 341 -1.48 28.34 -0.17
C ASP A 341 -0.21 27.48 -0.24
N HIS A 342 -0.30 26.20 0.13
CA HIS A 342 0.81 25.25 -0.02
C HIS A 342 0.83 24.61 -1.41
N PHE A 343 2.00 24.12 -1.79
CA PHE A 343 2.18 23.26 -2.95
C PHE A 343 2.38 21.82 -2.48
N THR A 344 1.70 20.88 -3.13
CA THR A 344 2.08 19.48 -3.07
C THR A 344 3.26 19.26 -4.01
N VAL A 345 4.35 18.77 -3.46
CA VAL A 345 5.55 18.38 -4.19
C VAL A 345 5.54 16.87 -4.38
N THR A 346 5.66 16.43 -5.63
CA THR A 346 5.91 15.03 -6.00
C THR A 346 7.34 14.91 -6.48
N MET A 347 8.15 14.10 -5.79
CA MET A 347 9.52 13.78 -6.15
C MET A 347 9.59 12.33 -6.63
N LEU A 348 10.00 12.13 -7.87
CA LEU A 348 10.33 10.84 -8.47
C LEU A 348 11.86 10.75 -8.55
N PHE A 349 12.45 9.73 -7.95
CA PHE A 349 13.87 9.40 -8.00
C PHE A 349 14.05 8.02 -8.66
N GLY A 350 14.85 7.97 -9.72
CA GLY A 350 14.89 6.81 -10.60
C GLY A 350 13.51 6.51 -11.21
N ARG A 351 13.22 5.23 -11.47
CA ARG A 351 12.01 4.82 -12.19
C ARG A 351 10.75 4.68 -11.33
N TYR A 352 10.90 4.33 -10.06
CA TYR A 352 9.76 3.88 -9.25
C TYR A 352 9.73 4.44 -7.83
N SER A 353 10.71 5.27 -7.42
CA SER A 353 10.77 5.87 -6.08
C SER A 353 10.07 7.22 -6.09
N MET A 354 8.79 7.24 -5.73
CA MET A 354 7.90 8.38 -5.64
C MET A 354 7.65 8.77 -4.19
N THR A 355 7.93 10.02 -3.82
CA THR A 355 7.58 10.58 -2.51
C THR A 355 6.74 11.84 -2.71
N GLN A 356 5.71 12.03 -1.89
CA GLN A 356 4.90 13.25 -1.89
C GLN A 356 4.98 13.97 -0.56
N TYR A 357 5.05 15.30 -0.60
CA TYR A 357 4.97 16.12 0.60
C TYR A 357 4.42 17.51 0.28
N ASP A 358 3.74 18.13 1.23
CA ASP A 358 3.37 19.54 1.12
C ASP A 358 4.52 20.44 1.61
N ASP A 359 4.84 21.48 0.85
CA ASP A 359 5.99 22.34 1.10
C ASP A 359 5.90 23.10 2.44
N ALA A 360 4.69 23.42 2.90
CA ALA A 360 4.40 24.09 4.17
C ALA A 360 4.89 23.33 5.42
N ILE A 361 5.13 22.02 5.31
CA ILE A 361 5.56 21.17 6.44
C ILE A 361 6.99 20.66 6.32
N THR A 362 7.80 21.20 5.40
CA THR A 362 9.17 20.71 5.13
C THR A 362 10.03 20.58 6.40
N ALA A 363 9.91 21.52 7.36
CA ALA A 363 10.66 21.49 8.62
C ALA A 363 10.27 20.36 9.59
N GLN A 364 9.10 19.74 9.39
CA GLN A 364 8.53 18.68 10.24
C GLN A 364 8.78 17.28 9.66
N LEU A 365 9.18 17.20 8.38
CA LEU A 365 9.45 15.94 7.69
C LEU A 365 10.62 15.17 8.33
N PRO A 366 10.75 13.86 8.11
CA PRO A 366 11.92 13.09 8.55
C PRO A 366 13.24 13.72 8.06
N ARG A 367 14.27 13.75 8.92
CA ARG A 367 15.53 14.47 8.64
C ARG A 367 16.20 14.07 7.32
N GLN A 368 16.10 12.80 6.95
CA GLN A 368 16.69 12.30 5.72
C GLN A 368 15.90 12.78 4.48
N LEU A 369 14.57 12.89 4.57
CA LEU A 369 13.76 13.53 3.54
C LEU A 369 14.09 15.01 3.42
N GLN A 370 14.24 15.74 4.54
CA GLN A 370 14.69 17.14 4.52
C GLN A 370 16.02 17.31 3.78
N ARG A 371 16.98 16.40 4.00
CA ARG A 371 18.27 16.40 3.29
C ARG A 371 18.10 16.16 1.79
N ALA A 372 17.26 15.20 1.38
CA ALA A 372 17.00 14.94 -0.03
C ALA A 372 16.38 16.18 -0.72
N ILE A 373 15.43 16.85 -0.05
CA ILE A 373 14.83 18.10 -0.52
C ILE A 373 15.88 19.19 -0.65
N GLN A 374 16.72 19.39 0.38
CA GLN A 374 17.78 20.40 0.34
C GLN A 374 18.81 20.12 -0.77
N ASN A 375 19.19 18.86 -0.98
CA ASN A 375 20.09 18.45 -2.05
C ASN A 375 19.49 18.80 -3.42
N TRP A 376 18.21 18.48 -3.62
CA TRP A 376 17.50 18.84 -4.86
C TRP A 376 17.40 20.35 -5.05
N ASP A 377 16.92 21.09 -4.06
CA ASP A 377 16.73 22.54 -4.17
C ASP A 377 18.07 23.25 -4.44
N THR A 378 19.16 22.81 -3.82
CA THR A 378 20.51 23.33 -4.08
C THR A 378 20.97 23.02 -5.50
N PHE A 379 20.74 21.79 -5.98
CA PHE A 379 21.17 21.34 -7.30
C PHE A 379 20.37 21.97 -8.45
N ALA A 380 19.07 22.14 -8.25
CA ALA A 380 18.12 22.61 -9.26
C ALA A 380 18.03 24.15 -9.34
N THR A 381 18.55 24.87 -8.34
CA THR A 381 18.66 26.33 -8.38
C THR A 381 19.80 26.73 -9.32
N PRO A 382 19.57 27.63 -10.29
CA PRO A 382 20.65 28.16 -11.14
C PRO A 382 21.73 28.80 -10.27
N ALA A 383 23.00 28.55 -10.56
CA ALA A 383 24.09 29.31 -9.96
C ALA A 383 23.91 30.81 -10.28
N PRO A 384 24.20 31.72 -9.34
CA PRO A 384 24.04 33.16 -9.52
C PRO A 384 24.88 33.74 -10.66
#